data_AF-A0A7S4KEX2-F1
#
_entry.id   AF-A0A7S4KEX2-F1
#
_cell.length_a   1.000
_cell.length_b   1.000
_cell.length_c   1.000
_cell.angle_alpha   90.00
_cell.angle_beta   90.00
_cell.angle_gamma   90.00
#
_symmetry.space_group_name_H-M   'P 1'
#
loop_
_entity.id
_entity.type
_entity.pdbx_description
1 polymer ?
#
loop_
_entity_poly.entity_id
_entity_poly.type
_entity_poly.pdbx_seq_one_letter_code
_entity_poly.pdbx_strand_id
1 'polypeptide(L)'
;MFLFLFLFLFLFLGLVVVVVWPNLYSFSFFFSFYPFSSNFSSQLYWMASKDSGSKDNIDMNRLKEIMQPLRVAVSESPLSQIEPKPKQVWMQSSSLFDKVNEKDKNELLKLPEEMSREGLLLRRSVGSMMGMVVADALGAPFEFLPVRDWDMTRNKRPSNSQDPFFEYPKDRAGVHHNPFNTFELKPGQWTDDASMGFCMADSLICKGQYDGANMRVWFWNWWSNGLNNAFRYDEQRKKAHAGFGGMSLSVGLGGNISKSLSEVSQFMRQLKDIPPRCTLQNEDAGNGSIMRLAPIPIRYHTDVEKAMAMAYESSFTTHPGPLAAEACAFLSYLIVRCLHRKKGEEGQMSARQFLDVVVGEYMMRLVDKEERAKKVMWRLLRGEEKDSSNERCWNWRKKDLGLAKTLRNRGHRYNGYPVSPGYFGSYSMDGLAMALHAIYHTNSFSEALVYIINMLGDCDSTGSVVGQIAGAFYGIEGFDPAWLEDVRKWEKREGEMRAIMLFADGYLKEGE
;
A
#
# COMPACT_ATOMS: atom_id res chain seq x y z
N MET A 1 -58.68 11.60 -27.62
CA MET A 1 -59.09 10.29 -28.16
C MET A 1 -58.23 9.24 -27.44
N PHE A 2 -58.84 8.51 -26.50
CA PHE A 2 -58.44 7.26 -25.79
C PHE A 2 -56.94 6.89 -25.69
N LEU A 3 -56.28 6.85 -24.53
CA LEU A 3 -56.36 5.88 -23.41
C LEU A 3 -56.20 4.40 -23.84
N PHE A 4 -55.11 3.71 -23.44
CA PHE A 4 -55.14 2.49 -22.60
C PHE A 4 -53.73 1.90 -22.31
N LEU A 5 -53.52 1.55 -21.04
CA LEU A 5 -52.45 0.71 -20.48
C LEU A 5 -52.57 -0.77 -20.94
N PHE A 6 -51.47 -1.55 -20.88
CA PHE A 6 -51.45 -2.83 -20.14
C PHE A 6 -50.01 -3.31 -19.82
N LEU A 7 -49.78 -3.68 -18.56
CA LEU A 7 -48.67 -4.48 -18.02
C LEU A 7 -48.92 -5.99 -18.24
N PHE A 8 -47.87 -6.82 -18.22
CA PHE A 8 -47.69 -8.14 -17.55
C PHE A 8 -46.55 -8.93 -18.28
N LEU A 9 -45.37 -9.21 -17.70
CA LEU A 9 -44.93 -10.23 -16.70
C LEU A 9 -44.54 -11.63 -17.29
N PHE A 10 -43.23 -11.92 -17.23
CA PHE A 10 -42.51 -13.19 -16.97
C PHE A 10 -42.46 -14.42 -17.94
N LEU A 11 -41.24 -14.99 -17.93
CA LEU A 11 -40.80 -16.40 -18.03
C LEU A 11 -40.21 -16.97 -19.35
N PHE A 12 -38.89 -17.19 -19.28
CA PHE A 12 -38.12 -18.40 -19.65
C PHE A 12 -38.73 -19.38 -20.68
N LEU A 13 -38.02 -19.56 -21.80
CA LEU A 13 -37.46 -20.86 -22.21
C LEU A 13 -36.53 -20.67 -23.41
N GLY A 14 -35.36 -21.27 -23.32
CA GLY A 14 -34.33 -21.19 -24.35
C GLY A 14 -34.70 -21.99 -25.59
N LEU A 15 -34.35 -21.45 -26.74
CA LEU A 15 -34.01 -22.21 -27.94
C LEU A 15 -33.27 -21.28 -28.90
N VAL A 16 -31.95 -21.44 -28.95
CA VAL A 16 -31.12 -20.88 -30.01
C VAL A 16 -31.45 -21.67 -31.27
N VAL A 17 -32.27 -21.09 -32.15
CA VAL A 17 -32.42 -21.60 -33.51
C VAL A 17 -31.29 -20.98 -34.34
N VAL A 18 -30.30 -21.80 -34.67
CA VAL A 18 -29.28 -21.45 -35.68
C VAL A 18 -29.95 -21.59 -37.05
N VAL A 19 -30.31 -20.46 -37.67
CA VAL A 19 -30.66 -20.42 -39.09
C VAL A 19 -29.44 -19.87 -39.85
N VAL A 20 -28.76 -20.75 -40.58
CA VAL A 20 -27.72 -20.38 -41.57
C VAL A 20 -28.41 -20.25 -42.91
N TRP A 21 -28.42 -19.07 -43.53
CA TRP A 21 -28.60 -18.92 -44.97
C TRP A 21 -27.68 -17.83 -45.54
N PRO A 22 -27.24 -17.95 -46.82
CA PRO A 22 -26.02 -17.33 -47.33
C PRO A 22 -26.25 -16.08 -48.18
N ASN A 23 -25.25 -15.18 -48.16
CA ASN A 23 -24.84 -14.26 -49.23
C ASN A 23 -25.86 -13.26 -49.83
N LEU A 24 -25.67 -11.95 -49.55
CA LEU A 24 -25.16 -10.93 -50.49
C LEU A 24 -25.48 -9.49 -50.06
N TYR A 25 -24.59 -8.60 -50.51
CA TYR A 25 -24.66 -7.13 -50.66
C TYR A 25 -23.96 -6.24 -49.61
N SER A 26 -22.81 -5.78 -50.10
CA SER A 26 -21.93 -4.69 -49.72
C SER A 26 -22.66 -3.43 -49.25
N PHE A 27 -22.34 -2.98 -48.03
CA PHE A 27 -22.41 -1.58 -47.65
C PHE A 27 -21.19 -1.24 -46.80
N SER A 28 -20.29 -0.43 -47.39
CA SER A 28 -19.06 0.03 -46.76
C SER A 28 -19.37 1.14 -45.77
N PHE A 29 -19.39 0.83 -44.47
CA PHE A 29 -19.20 1.82 -43.41
C PHE A 29 -17.76 1.71 -42.89
N PHE A 30 -16.99 2.76 -43.10
CA PHE A 30 -15.66 2.94 -42.52
C PHE A 30 -15.79 3.06 -40.99
N PHE A 31 -15.67 1.94 -40.29
CA PHE A 31 -15.25 1.93 -38.88
C PHE A 31 -13.76 1.59 -38.84
N SER A 32 -12.97 2.54 -38.34
CA SER A 32 -11.55 2.33 -38.05
C SER A 32 -11.44 1.33 -36.89
N PHE A 33 -11.28 0.05 -37.21
CA PHE A 33 -10.95 -0.99 -36.25
C PHE A 33 -9.51 -0.80 -35.80
N TYR A 34 -9.34 -0.44 -34.53
CA TYR A 34 -8.08 -0.65 -33.82
C TYR A 34 -7.79 -2.16 -33.75
N PRO A 35 -6.56 -2.62 -34.02
CA PRO A 35 -6.22 -4.02 -33.85
C PRO A 35 -6.06 -4.30 -32.35
N PHE A 36 -7.14 -4.75 -31.71
CA PHE A 36 -7.04 -5.52 -30.47
C PHE A 36 -6.37 -6.84 -30.84
N SER A 37 -5.10 -6.97 -30.48
CA SER A 37 -4.40 -8.25 -30.59
C SER A 37 -5.10 -9.28 -29.72
N SER A 38 -5.24 -10.46 -30.28
CA SER A 38 -5.84 -11.67 -29.73
C SER A 38 -5.30 -12.01 -28.34
N ASN A 39 -6.08 -11.71 -27.30
CA ASN A 39 -5.99 -12.34 -25.97
C ASN A 39 -7.37 -12.33 -25.29
N PHE A 40 -8.42 -12.63 -26.06
CA PHE A 40 -9.80 -12.72 -25.55
C PHE A 40 -10.09 -14.04 -24.81
N SER A 41 -9.11 -14.95 -24.71
CA SER A 41 -9.25 -16.25 -24.03
C SER A 41 -8.98 -16.19 -22.51
N SER A 42 -8.46 -15.08 -21.97
CA SER A 42 -8.21 -14.94 -20.52
C SER A 42 -9.39 -14.31 -19.75
N GLN A 43 -10.30 -13.58 -20.41
CA GLN A 43 -11.46 -12.95 -19.77
C GLN A 43 -12.57 -13.94 -19.37
N LEU A 44 -12.62 -15.11 -20.00
CA LEU A 44 -13.64 -16.14 -19.74
C LEU A 44 -13.31 -17.09 -18.57
N TYR A 45 -12.08 -17.07 -18.05
CA TYR A 45 -11.66 -18.00 -17.00
C TYR A 45 -12.16 -17.62 -15.59
N TRP A 46 -12.46 -16.34 -15.36
CA TRP A 46 -12.81 -15.85 -14.01
C TRP A 46 -14.32 -15.65 -13.79
N MET A 47 -15.09 -15.31 -14.82
CA MET A 47 -16.55 -15.23 -14.70
C MET A 47 -17.23 -16.62 -14.59
N ALA A 48 -16.49 -17.71 -14.83
CA ALA A 48 -16.99 -19.07 -14.73
C ALA A 48 -16.73 -19.76 -13.38
N SER A 49 -16.03 -19.13 -12.41
CA SER A 49 -15.91 -19.71 -11.06
C SER A 49 -17.09 -19.30 -10.17
N LYS A 50 -18.30 -19.71 -10.56
CA LYS A 50 -19.28 -20.07 -9.53
C LYS A 50 -18.74 -21.32 -8.84
N ASP A 51 -18.33 -21.12 -7.60
CA ASP A 51 -18.45 -22.09 -6.52
C ASP A 51 -18.30 -23.56 -6.93
N SER A 52 -17.06 -24.04 -6.97
CA SER A 52 -16.76 -25.47 -7.00
C SER A 52 -15.75 -25.82 -5.91
N GLY A 53 -16.22 -25.72 -4.67
CA GLY A 53 -15.92 -26.65 -3.58
C GLY A 53 -14.52 -27.27 -3.52
N SER A 54 -13.44 -26.48 -3.42
CA SER A 54 -12.32 -26.90 -2.59
C SER A 54 -12.61 -26.42 -1.18
N LYS A 55 -13.00 -27.32 -0.28
CA LYS A 55 -12.99 -27.02 1.15
C LYS A 55 -11.53 -26.73 1.54
N ASP A 56 -11.20 -25.45 1.57
CA ASP A 56 -9.94 -24.89 2.04
C ASP A 56 -9.86 -25.16 3.54
N ASN A 57 -9.08 -26.17 3.93
CA ASN A 57 -8.93 -26.53 5.34
C ASN A 57 -7.82 -25.69 5.97
N ILE A 58 -8.08 -24.39 6.16
CA ILE A 58 -7.47 -23.69 7.29
C ILE A 58 -7.90 -24.50 8.51
N ASP A 59 -6.94 -24.93 9.34
CA ASP A 59 -7.29 -25.41 10.66
C ASP A 59 -7.76 -24.20 11.49
N MET A 60 -9.04 -23.86 11.33
CA MET A 60 -9.67 -22.74 11.99
C MET A 60 -9.65 -22.92 13.51
N ASN A 61 -9.61 -24.16 13.99
CA ASN A 61 -9.46 -24.44 15.41
C ASN A 61 -8.07 -24.07 15.88
N ARG A 62 -7.02 -24.44 15.13
CA ARG A 62 -5.63 -24.05 15.42
C ARG A 62 -5.44 -22.53 15.36
N LEU A 63 -6.00 -21.87 14.35
CA LEU A 63 -5.92 -20.40 14.25
C LEU A 63 -6.64 -19.72 15.42
N LYS A 64 -7.85 -20.19 15.79
CA LYS A 64 -8.58 -19.69 16.98
C LYS A 64 -7.79 -19.94 18.27
N GLU A 65 -7.21 -21.14 18.43
CA GLU A 65 -6.41 -21.52 19.60
C GLU A 65 -5.22 -20.58 19.80
N ILE A 66 -4.47 -20.27 18.74
CA ILE A 66 -3.33 -19.36 18.81
C ILE A 66 -3.78 -17.92 19.04
N MET A 67 -4.85 -17.48 18.38
CA MET A 67 -5.33 -16.09 18.45
C MET A 67 -5.96 -15.72 19.79
N GLN A 68 -6.57 -16.66 20.50
CA GLN A 68 -7.27 -16.39 21.75
C GLN A 68 -6.37 -15.79 22.86
N PRO A 69 -5.25 -16.41 23.28
CA PRO A 69 -4.37 -15.84 24.31
C PRO A 69 -3.76 -14.51 23.86
N LEU A 70 -3.47 -14.37 22.57
CA LEU A 70 -2.95 -13.12 21.99
C LEU A 70 -3.95 -11.97 22.12
N ARG A 71 -5.22 -12.20 21.79
CA ARG A 71 -6.27 -11.19 21.93
C ARG A 71 -6.47 -10.75 23.38
N VAL A 72 -6.39 -11.70 24.33
CA VAL A 72 -6.44 -11.39 25.76
C VAL A 72 -5.27 -10.48 26.14
N ALA A 73 -4.03 -10.88 25.84
CA ALA A 73 -2.84 -10.09 26.16
C ALA A 73 -2.83 -8.70 25.50
N VAL A 74 -3.28 -8.62 24.24
CA VAL A 74 -3.42 -7.34 23.53
C VAL A 74 -4.50 -6.46 24.18
N SER A 75 -5.62 -7.04 24.61
CA SER A 75 -6.69 -6.28 25.30
C SER A 75 -6.25 -5.74 26.66
N GLU A 76 -5.32 -6.43 27.34
CA GLU A 76 -4.71 -6.00 28.61
C GLU A 76 -3.60 -4.96 28.42
N SER A 77 -3.16 -4.72 27.18
CA SER A 77 -2.19 -3.66 26.91
C SER A 77 -2.79 -2.29 27.25
N PRO A 78 -2.07 -1.39 27.94
CA PRO A 78 -2.51 -0.02 28.16
C PRO A 78 -2.80 0.74 26.86
N LEU A 79 -2.22 0.29 25.73
CA LEU A 79 -2.45 0.88 24.40
C LEU A 79 -3.78 0.43 23.78
N SER A 80 -4.43 -0.64 24.26
CA SER A 80 -5.72 -1.10 23.72
C SER A 80 -6.86 -0.09 23.95
N GLN A 81 -6.71 0.72 25.00
CA GLN A 81 -7.63 1.80 25.39
C GLN A 81 -7.01 3.17 25.09
N ILE A 82 -6.24 3.29 24.01
CA ILE A 82 -5.54 4.54 23.71
C ILE A 82 -6.54 5.69 23.59
N GLU A 83 -6.30 6.72 24.40
CA GLU A 83 -7.06 7.96 24.41
C GLU A 83 -6.13 9.12 24.07
N PRO A 84 -6.64 10.18 23.45
CA PRO A 84 -5.84 11.35 23.14
C PRO A 84 -5.49 12.12 24.42
N LYS A 85 -4.27 11.96 24.94
CA LYS A 85 -3.78 12.63 26.17
C LYS A 85 -2.48 13.40 25.92
N PRO A 86 -2.43 14.73 26.16
CA PRO A 86 -1.23 15.54 25.99
C PRO A 86 -0.21 15.20 27.09
N LYS A 87 0.93 14.60 26.71
CA LYS A 87 2.11 14.21 27.54
C LYS A 87 2.13 12.77 28.06
N GLN A 88 2.23 11.80 27.15
CA GLN A 88 2.52 10.41 27.51
C GLN A 88 3.87 9.97 26.91
N VAL A 89 4.98 10.38 27.52
CA VAL A 89 6.35 10.03 27.05
C VAL A 89 6.59 8.52 27.06
N TRP A 90 5.84 7.76 27.85
CA TRP A 90 5.97 6.31 27.95
C TRP A 90 5.62 5.54 26.67
N MET A 91 4.89 6.14 25.72
CA MET A 91 4.49 5.42 24.51
C MET A 91 5.68 5.13 23.57
N GLN A 92 6.74 5.94 23.61
CA GLN A 92 7.93 5.72 22.80
C GLN A 92 8.65 4.40 23.13
N SER A 93 8.49 3.91 24.35
CA SER A 93 9.05 2.63 24.81
C SER A 93 8.04 1.49 24.82
N SER A 94 6.78 1.75 24.44
CA SER A 94 5.68 0.78 24.56
C SER A 94 5.38 0.08 23.24
N SER A 95 4.82 -1.12 23.33
CA SER A 95 4.23 -1.87 22.23
C SER A 95 2.90 -2.50 22.63
N LEU A 96 2.03 -2.68 21.64
CA LEU A 96 0.81 -3.46 21.79
C LEU A 96 1.11 -4.90 22.23
N PHE A 97 2.30 -5.41 21.89
CA PHE A 97 2.74 -6.78 22.14
C PHE A 97 3.56 -6.95 23.43
N ASP A 98 3.76 -5.91 24.24
CA ASP A 98 4.58 -5.99 25.46
C ASP A 98 4.03 -6.98 26.50
N LYS A 99 2.71 -7.23 26.49
CA LYS A 99 2.04 -8.19 27.39
C LYS A 99 1.96 -9.60 26.81
N VAL A 100 2.29 -9.79 25.53
CA VAL A 100 2.30 -11.11 24.90
C VAL A 100 3.56 -11.85 25.35
N ASN A 101 3.40 -13.05 25.87
CA ASN A 101 4.55 -13.86 26.31
C ASN A 101 5.32 -14.43 25.09
N GLU A 102 6.59 -14.78 25.30
CA GLU A 102 7.46 -15.26 24.22
C GLU A 102 6.99 -16.58 23.60
N LYS A 103 6.32 -17.45 24.36
CA LYS A 103 5.77 -18.69 23.82
C LYS A 103 4.71 -18.38 22.76
N ASP A 104 3.76 -17.50 23.08
CA ASP A 104 2.65 -17.15 22.19
C ASP A 104 3.14 -16.35 20.97
N LYS A 105 4.15 -15.47 21.14
CA LYS A 105 4.82 -14.81 20.00
C LYS A 105 5.44 -15.84 19.06
N ASN A 106 6.16 -16.83 19.60
CA ASN A 106 6.81 -17.86 18.80
C ASN A 106 5.80 -18.75 18.07
N GLU A 107 4.68 -19.12 18.71
CA GLU A 107 3.61 -19.88 18.07
C GLU A 107 2.95 -19.07 16.94
N LEU A 108 2.68 -17.79 17.16
CA LEU A 108 2.15 -16.89 16.12
C LEU A 108 3.07 -16.84 14.90
N LEU A 109 4.36 -16.65 15.13
CA LEU A 109 5.37 -16.46 14.07
C LEU A 109 5.69 -17.72 13.26
N LYS A 110 5.26 -18.91 13.72
CA LYS A 110 5.36 -20.17 12.96
C LYS A 110 4.21 -20.39 11.98
N LEU A 111 3.05 -19.74 12.22
CA LEU A 111 1.85 -19.92 11.38
C LEU A 111 2.09 -19.78 9.88
N PRO A 112 2.87 -18.79 9.39
CA PRO A 112 3.13 -18.67 7.96
C PRO A 112 3.74 -19.96 7.36
N GLU A 113 4.66 -20.62 8.07
CA GLU A 113 5.38 -21.82 7.63
C GLU A 113 4.53 -23.10 7.72
N GLU A 114 3.60 -23.18 8.67
CA GLU A 114 2.80 -24.38 8.96
C GLU A 114 1.59 -24.58 8.00
N MET A 115 1.11 -23.52 7.34
CA MET A 115 -0.15 -23.56 6.57
C MET A 115 0.08 -23.89 5.08
N SER A 116 -0.41 -25.05 4.62
CA SER A 116 -0.04 -25.64 3.31
C SER A 116 -0.51 -24.88 2.04
N ARG A 117 -1.66 -24.19 2.08
CA ARG A 117 -2.19 -23.35 0.97
C ARG A 117 -2.48 -21.93 1.45
N GLU A 118 -3.04 -21.78 2.64
CA GLU A 118 -3.37 -20.48 3.24
C GLU A 118 -2.16 -19.81 3.89
N GLY A 119 -1.11 -20.58 4.15
CA GLY A 119 0.19 -20.02 4.51
C GLY A 119 0.73 -19.17 3.38
N LEU A 120 0.35 -19.40 2.11
CA LEU A 120 0.74 -18.51 1.04
C LEU A 120 0.05 -17.14 1.12
N LEU A 121 -1.26 -17.09 1.37
CA LEU A 121 -1.97 -15.82 1.55
C LEU A 121 -1.44 -15.10 2.79
N LEU A 122 -1.22 -15.83 3.89
CA LEU A 122 -0.62 -15.29 5.11
C LEU A 122 0.81 -14.77 4.86
N ARG A 123 1.68 -15.52 4.19
CA ARG A 123 3.05 -15.12 3.83
C ARG A 123 3.07 -13.89 2.93
N ARG A 124 2.09 -13.72 2.06
CA ARG A 124 1.89 -12.50 1.26
C ARG A 124 1.34 -11.33 2.07
N SER A 125 0.47 -11.58 3.04
CA SER A 125 0.01 -10.54 3.98
C SER A 125 1.17 -10.03 4.83
N VAL A 126 1.99 -10.94 5.37
CA VAL A 126 3.25 -10.61 6.06
C VAL A 126 4.20 -9.89 5.11
N GLY A 127 4.34 -10.38 3.87
CA GLY A 127 5.15 -9.75 2.83
C GLY A 127 4.72 -8.31 2.54
N SER A 128 3.42 -8.03 2.40
CA SER A 128 2.90 -6.68 2.17
C SER A 128 3.23 -5.73 3.31
N MET A 129 2.99 -6.18 4.56
CA MET A 129 3.32 -5.38 5.76
C MET A 129 4.82 -5.15 5.88
N MET A 130 5.64 -6.20 5.81
CA MET A 130 7.10 -6.05 5.95
C MET A 130 7.73 -5.37 4.75
N GLY A 131 7.11 -5.44 3.57
CA GLY A 131 7.53 -4.74 2.37
C GLY A 131 7.43 -3.23 2.54
N MET A 132 6.34 -2.75 3.13
CA MET A 132 6.19 -1.35 3.56
C MET A 132 7.37 -0.90 4.43
N VAL A 133 7.69 -1.68 5.48
CA VAL A 133 8.71 -1.32 6.48
C VAL A 133 10.13 -1.39 5.93
N VAL A 134 10.46 -2.46 5.22
CA VAL A 134 11.79 -2.63 4.61
C VAL A 134 12.03 -1.58 3.54
N ALA A 135 11.02 -1.26 2.74
CA ALA A 135 11.18 -0.31 1.66
C ALA A 135 11.29 1.15 2.16
N ASP A 136 10.52 1.52 3.18
CA ASP A 136 10.70 2.78 3.93
C ASP A 136 12.15 2.88 4.44
N ALA A 137 12.61 1.90 5.23
CA ALA A 137 13.94 1.92 5.85
C ALA A 137 15.09 1.97 4.83
N LEU A 138 14.94 1.36 3.65
CA LEU A 138 15.94 1.41 2.59
C LEU A 138 15.83 2.68 1.73
N GLY A 139 14.64 3.26 1.58
CA GLY A 139 14.39 4.45 0.76
C GLY A 139 14.73 5.76 1.47
N ALA A 140 14.42 5.87 2.76
CA ALA A 140 14.58 7.10 3.54
C ALA A 140 15.98 7.74 3.51
N PRO A 141 17.10 6.99 3.48
CA PRO A 141 18.42 7.60 3.34
C PRO A 141 18.62 8.42 2.04
N PHE A 142 17.82 8.18 1.00
CA PHE A 142 17.89 8.89 -0.29
C PHE A 142 16.77 9.90 -0.53
N GLU A 143 15.90 10.11 0.46
CA GLU A 143 14.83 11.11 0.40
C GLU A 143 15.40 12.51 0.10
N PHE A 144 14.61 13.32 -0.62
CA PHE A 144 14.91 14.69 -1.05
C PHE A 144 16.00 14.86 -2.11
N LEU A 145 16.69 13.79 -2.49
CA LEU A 145 17.64 13.86 -3.61
C LEU A 145 16.88 14.01 -4.94
N PRO A 146 17.41 14.78 -5.90
CA PRO A 146 16.75 14.98 -7.18
C PRO A 146 16.43 13.67 -7.89
N VAL A 147 15.17 13.46 -8.23
CA VAL A 147 14.69 12.27 -8.94
C VAL A 147 15.44 12.09 -10.28
N ARG A 148 15.59 10.84 -10.71
CA ARG A 148 16.19 10.48 -12.00
C ARG A 148 15.48 9.30 -12.65
N ASP A 149 15.49 9.27 -13.98
CA ASP A 149 15.19 8.03 -14.71
C ASP A 149 16.33 7.03 -14.46
N TRP A 150 15.97 5.78 -14.13
CA TRP A 150 16.94 4.73 -13.80
C TRP A 150 16.82 3.54 -14.77
N ASP A 151 17.96 2.95 -15.15
CA ASP A 151 18.05 1.84 -16.12
C ASP A 151 18.64 0.59 -15.44
N MET A 152 17.79 -0.42 -15.18
CA MET A 152 18.19 -1.69 -14.56
C MET A 152 19.18 -2.51 -15.39
N THR A 153 19.17 -2.35 -16.72
CA THR A 153 20.11 -3.11 -17.58
C THR A 153 21.56 -2.69 -17.34
N ARG A 154 21.73 -1.54 -16.66
CA ARG A 154 22.99 -0.98 -16.23
C ARG A 154 22.98 -0.86 -14.72
N ASN A 155 22.69 -1.94 -13.97
CA ASN A 155 22.92 -2.03 -12.51
C ASN A 155 24.42 -1.93 -12.17
N LYS A 156 25.05 -0.92 -12.74
CA LYS A 156 26.43 -0.51 -12.70
C LYS A 156 26.39 0.74 -11.84
N ARG A 157 27.25 0.75 -10.85
CA ARG A 157 27.63 1.93 -10.10
C ARG A 157 27.74 3.13 -11.06
N PRO A 158 27.18 4.30 -10.73
CA PRO A 158 27.38 5.51 -11.51
C PRO A 158 28.87 5.74 -11.78
N SER A 159 29.20 6.28 -12.96
CA SER A 159 30.60 6.56 -13.31
C SER A 159 31.25 7.58 -12.37
N ASN A 160 30.45 8.48 -11.81
CA ASN A 160 30.86 9.42 -10.79
C ASN A 160 30.64 8.82 -9.39
N SER A 161 31.72 8.66 -8.62
CA SER A 161 31.66 8.08 -7.28
C SER A 161 30.92 8.93 -6.26
N GLN A 162 30.62 10.20 -6.58
CA GLN A 162 29.84 11.12 -5.74
C GLN A 162 28.33 11.04 -5.99
N ASP A 163 27.88 10.34 -7.04
CA ASP A 163 26.45 10.23 -7.30
C ASP A 163 25.81 9.30 -6.25
N PRO A 164 24.59 9.62 -5.78
CA PRO A 164 23.85 8.77 -4.86
C PRO A 164 23.47 7.45 -5.55
N PHE A 165 23.67 6.34 -4.84
CA PHE A 165 23.44 5.01 -5.40
C PHE A 165 23.24 3.96 -4.30
N PHE A 166 22.16 3.18 -4.41
CA PHE A 166 22.00 1.97 -3.62
C PHE A 166 22.67 0.79 -4.34
N GLU A 167 23.81 0.33 -3.80
CA GLU A 167 24.49 -0.85 -4.30
C GLU A 167 23.91 -2.10 -3.66
N TYR A 168 23.31 -2.98 -4.47
CA TYR A 168 22.77 -4.26 -4.00
C TYR A 168 23.40 -5.44 -4.77
N PRO A 169 24.40 -6.12 -4.17
CA PRO A 169 25.11 -7.24 -4.80
C PRO A 169 24.39 -8.59 -4.70
N LYS A 170 23.22 -8.66 -4.04
CA LYS A 170 22.39 -9.86 -3.80
C LYS A 170 22.91 -10.86 -2.74
N ASP A 171 24.12 -10.69 -2.23
CA ASP A 171 24.74 -11.56 -1.21
C ASP A 171 24.84 -10.92 0.18
N ARG A 172 24.37 -9.67 0.33
CA ARG A 172 24.32 -8.89 1.57
C ARG A 172 23.29 -7.77 1.43
N ALA A 173 22.93 -7.13 2.55
CA ALA A 173 21.95 -6.04 2.65
C ALA A 173 22.18 -4.83 1.70
N GLY A 174 23.34 -4.72 1.06
CA GLY A 174 23.68 -3.60 0.20
C GLY A 174 24.25 -2.40 0.95
N VAL A 175 24.57 -1.34 0.21
CA VAL A 175 25.23 -0.13 0.73
C VAL A 175 24.64 1.11 0.08
N HIS A 176 24.23 2.08 0.91
CA HIS A 176 23.88 3.42 0.45
C HIS A 176 25.15 4.25 0.23
N HIS A 177 25.46 4.58 -1.03
CA HIS A 177 26.54 5.50 -1.40
C HIS A 177 26.01 6.92 -1.52
N ASN A 178 26.69 7.87 -0.87
CA ASN A 178 26.33 9.30 -0.83
C ASN A 178 24.85 9.57 -0.50
N PRO A 179 24.27 8.94 0.55
CA PRO A 179 22.91 9.24 0.95
C PRO A 179 22.79 10.66 1.50
N PHE A 180 21.60 11.24 1.40
CA PHE A 180 21.30 12.50 2.08
C PHE A 180 21.05 12.25 3.57
N ASN A 181 20.32 11.18 3.91
CA ASN A 181 20.02 10.66 5.25
C ASN A 181 19.73 11.75 6.29
N THR A 182 18.75 12.61 5.97
CA THR A 182 18.38 13.79 6.78
C THR A 182 18.06 13.46 8.24
N PHE A 183 17.60 12.25 8.52
CA PHE A 183 17.16 11.81 9.85
C PHE A 183 18.21 10.99 10.61
N GLU A 184 19.43 10.87 10.07
CA GLU A 184 20.53 10.10 10.66
C GLU A 184 20.13 8.65 11.00
N LEU A 185 19.42 8.01 10.07
CA LEU A 185 18.91 6.65 10.27
C LEU A 185 20.06 5.63 10.23
N LYS A 186 19.98 4.65 11.13
CA LYS A 186 20.77 3.41 11.07
C LYS A 186 20.11 2.41 10.12
N PRO A 187 20.84 1.41 9.59
CA PRO A 187 20.26 0.35 8.78
C PRO A 187 19.03 -0.28 9.46
N GLY A 188 17.93 -0.36 8.72
CA GLY A 188 16.65 -0.91 9.17
C GLY A 188 15.75 0.04 9.97
N GLN A 189 16.18 1.27 10.26
CA GLN A 189 15.29 2.28 10.87
C GLN A 189 14.41 2.93 9.79
N TRP A 190 13.13 3.05 10.09
CA TRP A 190 12.07 3.55 9.20
C TRP A 190 11.56 4.94 9.60
N THR A 191 10.73 5.57 8.77
CA THR A 191 10.16 6.92 8.94
C THR A 191 8.65 6.88 9.24
N ASP A 192 7.88 7.85 8.76
CA ASP A 192 6.46 7.98 9.01
C ASP A 192 5.62 6.93 8.27
N ASP A 193 6.06 6.43 7.12
CA ASP A 193 5.33 5.44 6.34
C ASP A 193 5.01 4.19 7.15
N ALA A 194 6.05 3.53 7.65
CA ALA A 194 5.91 2.32 8.44
C ALA A 194 5.34 2.61 9.83
N SER A 195 5.71 3.74 10.45
CA SER A 195 5.16 4.12 11.76
C SER A 195 3.65 4.32 11.70
N MET A 196 3.16 5.04 10.69
CA MET A 196 1.73 5.23 10.47
C MET A 196 1.05 3.93 10.02
N GLY A 197 1.73 3.08 9.24
CA GLY A 197 1.24 1.74 8.92
C GLY A 197 1.02 0.88 10.17
N PHE A 198 1.97 0.88 11.11
CA PHE A 198 1.81 0.19 12.40
C PHE A 198 0.69 0.80 13.26
N CYS A 199 0.57 2.13 13.32
CA CYS A 199 -0.55 2.78 14.00
C CYS A 199 -1.91 2.40 13.41
N MET A 200 -2.00 2.29 12.09
CA MET A 200 -3.21 1.83 11.40
C MET A 200 -3.52 0.38 11.73
N ALA A 201 -2.51 -0.50 11.74
CA ALA A 201 -2.67 -1.90 12.15
C ALA A 201 -3.16 -2.02 13.60
N ASP A 202 -2.54 -1.31 14.53
CA ASP A 202 -2.89 -1.37 15.95
C ASP A 202 -4.30 -0.86 16.21
N SER A 203 -4.72 0.21 15.52
CA SER A 203 -6.10 0.70 15.57
C SER A 203 -7.10 -0.37 15.11
N LEU A 204 -6.83 -1.03 13.98
CA LEU A 204 -7.69 -2.10 13.45
C LEU A 204 -7.76 -3.32 14.38
N ILE A 205 -6.64 -3.72 14.98
CA ILE A 205 -6.57 -4.83 15.94
C ILE A 205 -7.38 -4.49 17.20
N CYS A 206 -7.16 -3.31 17.79
CA CYS A 206 -7.82 -2.92 19.03
C CYS A 206 -9.33 -2.72 18.88
N LYS A 207 -9.76 -2.17 17.73
CA LYS A 207 -11.18 -1.89 17.47
C LYS A 207 -11.88 -3.05 16.79
N GLY A 208 -11.14 -4.01 16.26
CA GLY A 208 -11.64 -5.12 15.44
C GLY A 208 -12.24 -4.69 14.10
N GLN A 209 -12.30 -3.40 13.79
CA GLN A 209 -12.84 -2.80 12.58
C GLN A 209 -12.25 -1.40 12.38
N TYR A 210 -12.46 -0.82 11.20
CA TYR A 210 -12.09 0.56 10.90
C TYR A 210 -12.85 1.54 11.80
N ASP A 211 -12.09 2.39 12.49
CA ASP A 211 -12.58 3.54 13.24
C ASP A 211 -11.64 4.71 12.94
N GLY A 212 -12.10 5.63 12.07
CA GLY A 212 -11.29 6.76 11.63
C GLY A 212 -10.90 7.70 12.77
N ALA A 213 -11.76 7.86 13.79
CA ALA A 213 -11.47 8.75 14.91
C ALA A 213 -10.35 8.15 15.78
N ASN A 214 -10.45 6.86 16.09
CA ASN A 214 -9.41 6.14 16.81
C ASN A 214 -8.08 6.14 16.02
N MET A 215 -8.12 5.86 14.72
CA MET A 215 -6.92 5.84 13.88
C MET A 215 -6.17 7.18 13.87
N ARG A 216 -6.91 8.30 13.85
CA ARG A 216 -6.31 9.64 13.99
C ARG A 216 -5.64 9.85 15.34
N VAL A 217 -6.18 9.29 16.42
CA VAL A 217 -5.55 9.31 17.75
C VAL A 217 -4.25 8.50 17.75
N TRP A 218 -4.20 7.35 17.07
CA TRP A 218 -2.96 6.58 16.92
C TRP A 218 -1.88 7.36 16.17
N PHE A 219 -2.21 7.99 15.04
CA PHE A 219 -1.27 8.84 14.30
C PHE A 219 -0.78 10.03 15.13
N TRP A 220 -1.68 10.64 15.90
CA TRP A 220 -1.31 11.72 16.81
C TRP A 220 -0.33 11.26 17.89
N ASN A 221 -0.52 10.06 18.45
CA ASN A 221 0.39 9.49 19.45
C ASN A 221 1.73 9.06 18.86
N TRP A 222 1.77 8.58 17.62
CA TRP A 222 3.05 8.37 16.93
C TRP A 222 3.85 9.66 16.89
N TRP A 223 3.26 10.74 16.37
CA TRP A 223 3.99 12.00 16.24
C TRP A 223 4.29 12.64 17.59
N SER A 224 3.31 12.71 18.49
CA SER A 224 3.40 13.51 19.72
C SER A 224 4.08 12.77 20.88
N ASN A 225 4.00 11.43 20.91
CA ASN A 225 4.45 10.60 22.02
C ASN A 225 5.43 9.49 21.59
N GLY A 226 5.84 9.44 20.31
CA GLY A 226 6.85 8.52 19.81
C GLY A 226 6.39 7.08 19.60
N LEU A 227 5.09 6.81 19.63
CA LEU A 227 4.55 5.47 19.45
C LEU A 227 4.91 4.91 18.06
N ASN A 228 5.28 3.62 17.97
CA ASN A 228 5.61 2.92 16.72
C ASN A 228 6.74 3.52 15.86
N ASN A 229 7.56 4.43 16.40
CA ASN A 229 8.77 4.88 15.69
C ASN A 229 9.90 3.85 15.73
N ALA A 230 10.90 4.04 14.86
CA ALA A 230 12.04 3.13 14.71
C ALA A 230 13.06 3.15 15.87
N PHE A 231 12.84 3.99 16.89
CA PHE A 231 13.87 4.37 17.85
C PHE A 231 13.65 3.76 19.24
N ARG A 232 12.61 2.94 19.42
CA ARG A 232 12.31 2.25 20.68
C ARG A 232 13.50 1.46 21.24
N TYR A 233 14.35 0.89 20.40
CA TYR A 233 15.55 0.15 20.82
C TYR A 233 16.88 0.87 20.53
N ASP A 234 16.85 2.13 20.11
CA ASP A 234 18.06 2.92 19.88
C ASP A 234 18.46 3.69 21.13
N GLU A 235 19.22 3.03 22.02
CA GLU A 235 19.72 3.64 23.26
C GLU A 235 20.61 4.86 23.01
N GLN A 236 21.37 4.86 21.92
CA GLN A 236 22.24 5.99 21.59
C GLN A 236 21.40 7.21 21.22
N ARG A 237 20.40 7.03 20.34
CA ARG A 237 19.50 8.12 19.94
C ARG A 237 18.67 8.62 21.12
N LYS A 238 18.15 7.71 21.95
CA LYS A 238 17.42 8.06 23.19
C LYS A 238 18.27 8.90 24.14
N LYS A 239 19.53 8.52 24.37
CA LYS A 239 20.45 9.30 25.22
C LYS A 239 20.75 10.67 24.62
N ALA A 240 21.01 10.75 23.32
CA ALA A 240 21.25 12.02 22.63
C ALA A 240 20.06 12.98 22.73
N HIS A 241 18.83 12.44 22.76
CA HIS A 241 17.61 13.23 22.83
C HIS A 241 17.06 13.46 24.24
N ALA A 242 17.64 12.82 25.27
CA ALA A 242 17.20 12.97 26.66
C ALA A 242 17.26 14.42 27.16
N GLY A 243 18.14 15.25 26.57
CA GLY A 243 18.25 16.68 26.86
C GLY A 243 17.13 17.57 26.30
N PHE A 244 16.27 17.07 25.40
CA PHE A 244 15.19 17.84 24.77
C PHE A 244 13.85 17.73 25.50
N GLY A 245 13.86 17.41 26.81
CA GLY A 245 12.66 17.46 27.64
C GLY A 245 11.60 16.40 27.31
N GLY A 246 12.00 15.25 26.75
CA GLY A 246 11.10 14.14 26.44
C GLY A 246 10.22 14.35 25.20
N MET A 247 10.67 15.15 24.23
CA MET A 247 10.03 15.26 22.92
C MET A 247 10.08 13.92 22.18
N SER A 248 9.04 13.68 21.36
CA SER A 248 8.96 12.53 20.47
C SER A 248 10.17 12.45 19.53
N LEU A 249 10.67 11.22 19.31
CA LEU A 249 11.74 10.95 18.34
C LEU A 249 11.24 10.71 16.92
N SER A 250 9.93 10.76 16.69
CA SER A 250 9.35 10.47 15.38
C SER A 250 9.86 11.45 14.31
N VAL A 251 10.05 10.94 13.08
CA VAL A 251 10.60 11.68 11.93
C VAL A 251 9.73 11.45 10.69
N GLY A 252 9.98 12.17 9.60
CA GLY A 252 9.28 11.99 8.31
C GLY A 252 7.97 12.78 8.13
N LEU A 253 7.43 13.41 9.17
CA LEU A 253 6.09 14.01 9.13
C LEU A 253 5.85 14.99 7.95
N GLY A 254 5.03 14.54 7.00
CA GLY A 254 4.54 15.37 5.89
C GLY A 254 3.56 16.48 6.29
N GLY A 255 3.48 17.52 5.44
CA GLY A 255 2.70 18.74 5.72
C GLY A 255 1.19 18.53 5.91
N ASN A 256 0.55 17.64 5.14
CA ASN A 256 -0.88 17.34 5.29
C ASN A 256 -1.18 16.61 6.59
N ILE A 257 -0.33 15.63 6.92
CA ILE A 257 -0.44 14.86 8.16
C ILE A 257 -0.27 15.82 9.34
N SER A 258 0.75 16.70 9.31
CA SER A 258 0.97 17.72 10.34
C SER A 258 -0.26 18.59 10.62
N LYS A 259 -0.93 19.07 9.56
CA LYS A 259 -2.18 19.84 9.70
C LYS A 259 -3.30 19.00 10.33
N SER A 260 -3.47 17.74 9.91
CA SER A 260 -4.47 16.84 10.51
C SER A 260 -4.20 16.56 11.99
N LEU A 261 -2.94 16.35 12.38
CA LEU A 261 -2.57 16.10 13.79
C LEU A 261 -2.69 17.37 14.65
N SER A 262 -2.46 18.54 14.05
CA SER A 262 -2.72 19.84 14.69
C SER A 262 -4.22 20.02 14.97
N GLU A 263 -5.08 19.60 14.06
CA GLU A 263 -6.54 19.59 14.23
C GLU A 263 -6.97 18.62 15.35
N VAL A 264 -6.41 17.40 15.41
CA VAL A 264 -6.63 16.48 16.54
C VAL A 264 -6.28 17.16 17.86
N SER A 265 -5.11 17.80 17.93
CA SER A 265 -4.67 18.54 19.13
C SER A 265 -5.65 19.66 19.51
N GLN A 266 -6.30 20.30 18.53
CA GLN A 266 -7.30 21.33 18.77
C GLN A 266 -8.59 20.74 19.37
N PHE A 267 -9.12 19.64 18.81
CA PHE A 267 -10.29 18.96 19.36
C PHE A 267 -10.05 18.51 20.81
N MET A 268 -8.87 17.96 21.08
CA MET A 268 -8.45 17.58 22.44
C MET A 268 -8.46 18.77 23.41
N ARG A 269 -7.84 19.89 23.03
CA ARG A 269 -7.82 21.11 23.86
C ARG A 269 -9.22 21.67 24.13
N GLN A 270 -10.15 21.47 23.20
CA GLN A 270 -11.53 21.91 23.30
C GLN A 270 -12.44 20.89 24.00
N LEU A 271 -11.93 19.73 24.43
CA LEU A 271 -12.71 18.62 25.00
C LEU A 271 -13.86 18.18 24.09
N LYS A 272 -13.59 18.14 22.77
CA LYS A 272 -14.54 17.71 21.75
C LYS A 272 -14.15 16.35 21.18
N ASP A 273 -15.16 15.63 20.71
CA ASP A 273 -14.96 14.39 19.96
C ASP A 273 -14.14 14.64 18.69
N ILE A 274 -13.20 13.74 18.42
CA ILE A 274 -12.38 13.79 17.22
C ILE A 274 -13.19 13.21 16.06
N PRO A 275 -13.42 13.97 14.97
CA PRO A 275 -14.17 13.44 13.83
C PRO A 275 -13.35 12.37 13.09
N PRO A 276 -14.01 11.37 12.49
CA PRO A 276 -13.34 10.27 11.82
C PRO A 276 -12.57 10.68 10.56
N ARG A 277 -12.94 11.81 9.96
CA ARG A 277 -12.25 12.44 8.82
C ARG A 277 -11.64 13.77 9.25
N CYS A 278 -10.51 14.12 8.64
CA CYS A 278 -9.91 15.45 8.72
C CYS A 278 -10.87 16.48 8.11
N THR A 279 -11.04 17.63 8.76
CA THR A 279 -12.06 18.63 8.36
C THR A 279 -11.49 19.80 7.55
N LEU A 280 -10.19 19.76 7.25
CA LEU A 280 -9.50 20.75 6.42
C LEU A 280 -10.15 20.87 5.04
N GLN A 281 -10.38 22.11 4.61
CA GLN A 281 -11.04 22.43 3.34
C GLN A 281 -9.99 22.65 2.23
N ASN A 282 -9.30 21.58 1.82
CA ASN A 282 -8.42 21.58 0.65
C ASN A 282 -8.51 20.25 -0.11
N GLU A 283 -7.91 20.18 -1.30
CA GLU A 283 -7.88 18.96 -2.12
C GLU A 283 -6.46 18.36 -2.19
N ASP A 284 -5.62 18.61 -1.17
CA ASP A 284 -4.22 18.20 -1.18
C ASP A 284 -4.13 16.66 -1.28
N ALA A 285 -3.48 16.19 -2.34
CA ALA A 285 -3.45 14.79 -2.72
C ALA A 285 -2.06 14.15 -2.51
N GLY A 286 -1.43 14.48 -1.38
CA GLY A 286 -0.16 13.87 -0.96
C GLY A 286 -0.24 12.35 -0.88
N ASN A 287 0.89 11.67 -1.01
CA ASN A 287 0.99 10.20 -0.95
C ASN A 287 0.91 9.61 0.47
N GLY A 288 0.85 10.46 1.50
CA GLY A 288 0.88 10.02 2.89
C GLY A 288 -0.20 9.02 3.29
N SER A 289 -1.30 8.91 2.54
CA SER A 289 -2.33 7.88 2.75
C SER A 289 -2.04 6.56 2.04
N ILE A 290 -1.40 6.56 0.86
CA ILE A 290 -1.04 5.32 0.13
C ILE A 290 0.22 4.65 0.69
N MET A 291 1.14 5.43 1.26
CA MET A 291 2.40 4.91 1.80
C MET A 291 2.24 4.03 3.05
N ARG A 292 1.08 4.09 3.72
CA ARG A 292 0.82 3.38 5.00
C ARG A 292 -0.26 2.31 4.92
N LEU A 293 -0.68 1.93 3.71
CA LEU A 293 -2.01 1.35 3.49
C LEU A 293 -2.11 -0.14 3.82
N ALA A 294 -1.02 -0.91 3.77
CA ALA A 294 -0.97 -2.38 3.91
C ALA A 294 -1.93 -3.00 4.95
N PRO A 295 -2.10 -2.44 6.16
CA PRO A 295 -2.99 -3.02 7.17
C PRO A 295 -4.44 -3.19 6.72
N ILE A 296 -5.00 -2.25 5.93
CA ILE A 296 -6.40 -2.27 5.50
C ILE A 296 -6.71 -3.45 4.55
N PRO A 297 -6.01 -3.62 3.41
CA PRO A 297 -6.26 -4.75 2.52
C PRO A 297 -5.89 -6.08 3.16
N ILE A 298 -4.97 -6.14 4.14
CA ILE A 298 -4.73 -7.36 4.93
C ILE A 298 -5.95 -7.66 5.83
N ARG A 299 -6.50 -6.65 6.52
CA ARG A 299 -7.63 -6.84 7.45
C ARG A 299 -8.91 -7.27 6.74
N TYR A 300 -9.15 -6.73 5.55
CA TYR A 300 -10.38 -6.92 4.79
C TYR A 300 -10.17 -7.78 3.55
N HIS A 301 -9.11 -8.61 3.53
CA HIS A 301 -8.68 -9.34 2.35
C HIS A 301 -9.77 -10.28 1.78
N THR A 302 -10.72 -10.72 2.60
CA THR A 302 -11.82 -11.61 2.21
C THR A 302 -12.96 -10.90 1.46
N ASP A 303 -13.07 -9.58 1.59
CA ASP A 303 -14.09 -8.74 0.94
C ASP A 303 -13.41 -7.56 0.26
N VAL A 304 -13.17 -7.70 -1.05
CA VAL A 304 -12.48 -6.68 -1.84
C VAL A 304 -13.24 -5.35 -1.91
N GLU A 305 -14.58 -5.38 -1.89
CA GLU A 305 -15.38 -4.15 -1.91
C GLU A 305 -15.19 -3.38 -0.61
N LYS A 306 -15.26 -4.09 0.51
CA LYS A 306 -15.01 -3.51 1.83
C LYS A 306 -13.56 -3.06 1.99
N ALA A 307 -12.60 -3.80 1.47
CA ALA A 307 -11.19 -3.40 1.49
C ALA A 307 -10.95 -2.09 0.74
N MET A 308 -11.57 -1.91 -0.44
CA MET A 308 -11.47 -0.64 -1.18
C MET A 308 -12.19 0.50 -0.45
N ALA A 309 -13.39 0.25 0.07
CA ALA A 309 -14.17 1.26 0.78
C ALA A 309 -13.44 1.74 2.04
N MET A 310 -12.90 0.82 2.85
CA MET A 310 -12.14 1.20 4.06
C MET A 310 -10.81 1.86 3.71
N ALA A 311 -10.17 1.48 2.60
CA ALA A 311 -8.96 2.16 2.12
C ALA A 311 -9.26 3.60 1.70
N TYR A 312 -10.33 3.80 0.93
CA TYR A 312 -10.84 5.11 0.54
C TYR A 312 -11.13 5.99 1.76
N GLU A 313 -11.87 5.45 2.73
CA GLU A 313 -12.19 6.14 3.99
C GLU A 313 -10.93 6.47 4.82
N SER A 314 -9.97 5.55 4.90
CA SER A 314 -8.74 5.74 5.69
C SER A 314 -7.89 6.90 5.19
N SER A 315 -7.95 7.25 3.90
CA SER A 315 -7.26 8.41 3.35
C SER A 315 -7.71 9.71 4.03
N PHE A 316 -9.02 9.87 4.25
CA PHE A 316 -9.60 11.09 4.83
C PHE A 316 -9.20 11.32 6.28
N THR A 317 -8.60 10.37 6.99
CA THR A 317 -8.04 10.60 8.33
C THR A 317 -6.97 11.71 8.33
N THR A 318 -6.26 11.91 7.21
CA THR A 318 -5.22 12.95 7.08
C THR A 318 -5.24 13.72 5.76
N HIS A 319 -5.82 13.16 4.69
CA HIS A 319 -5.84 13.75 3.35
C HIS A 319 -7.28 14.04 2.92
N PRO A 320 -7.72 15.31 2.90
CA PRO A 320 -9.11 15.66 2.61
C PRO A 320 -9.51 15.52 1.13
N GLY A 321 -8.54 15.38 0.22
CA GLY A 321 -8.79 15.30 -1.23
C GLY A 321 -9.19 13.89 -1.72
N PRO A 322 -10.17 13.77 -2.63
CA PRO A 322 -10.64 12.47 -3.13
C PRO A 322 -9.65 11.76 -4.05
N LEU A 323 -8.66 12.46 -4.61
CA LEU A 323 -7.64 11.85 -5.47
C LEU A 323 -6.78 10.85 -4.71
N ALA A 324 -6.31 11.21 -3.52
CA ALA A 324 -5.53 10.32 -2.67
C ALA A 324 -6.39 9.15 -2.16
N ALA A 325 -7.67 9.40 -1.87
CA ALA A 325 -8.62 8.36 -1.45
C ALA A 325 -8.87 7.32 -2.55
N GLU A 326 -9.04 7.77 -3.80
CA GLU A 326 -9.17 6.87 -4.97
C GLU A 326 -7.88 6.06 -5.20
N ALA A 327 -6.71 6.66 -4.98
CA ALA A 327 -5.43 5.95 -5.03
C ALA A 327 -5.34 4.86 -3.95
N CYS A 328 -5.81 5.12 -2.73
CA CYS A 328 -5.93 4.10 -1.70
C CYS A 328 -6.90 2.98 -2.10
N ALA A 329 -8.05 3.30 -2.69
CA ALA A 329 -9.00 2.29 -3.16
C ALA A 329 -8.38 1.36 -4.20
N PHE A 330 -7.70 1.90 -5.21
CA PHE A 330 -7.01 1.10 -6.22
C PHE A 330 -5.85 0.28 -5.62
N LEU A 331 -5.01 0.88 -4.77
CA LEU A 331 -3.89 0.17 -4.14
C LEU A 331 -4.38 -0.99 -3.27
N SER A 332 -5.48 -0.79 -2.52
CA SER A 332 -6.13 -1.84 -1.74
C SER A 332 -6.64 -2.98 -2.63
N TYR A 333 -7.34 -2.65 -3.72
CA TYR A 333 -7.76 -3.64 -4.72
C TYR A 333 -6.58 -4.44 -5.25
N LEU A 334 -5.50 -3.77 -5.66
CA LEU A 334 -4.30 -4.42 -6.18
C LEU A 334 -3.66 -5.35 -5.15
N ILE A 335 -3.50 -4.91 -3.90
CA ILE A 335 -2.94 -5.74 -2.82
C ILE A 335 -3.83 -6.96 -2.56
N VAL A 336 -5.15 -6.79 -2.41
CA VAL A 336 -6.08 -7.93 -2.20
C VAL A 336 -5.97 -8.92 -3.35
N ARG A 337 -5.87 -8.44 -4.60
CA ARG A 337 -5.67 -9.31 -5.77
C ARG A 337 -4.33 -10.05 -5.73
N CYS A 338 -3.25 -9.42 -5.26
CA CYS A 338 -1.97 -10.08 -5.03
C CYS A 338 -2.09 -11.19 -3.98
N LEU A 339 -2.73 -10.91 -2.84
CA LEU A 339 -2.91 -11.86 -1.74
C LEU A 339 -3.62 -13.14 -2.21
N HIS A 340 -4.68 -12.99 -3.01
CA HIS A 340 -5.52 -14.10 -3.49
C HIS A 340 -5.05 -14.81 -4.76
N ARG A 341 -3.83 -14.55 -5.26
CA ARG A 341 -3.28 -15.26 -6.42
C ARG A 341 -3.23 -16.77 -6.19
N LYS A 342 -3.60 -17.57 -7.19
CA LYS A 342 -3.65 -19.04 -7.05
C LYS A 342 -2.23 -19.64 -7.06
N LYS A 343 -2.01 -20.75 -6.34
CA LYS A 343 -0.73 -21.50 -6.25
C LYS A 343 -0.18 -21.99 -7.60
N GLY A 344 -1.00 -21.98 -8.67
CA GLY A 344 -0.57 -22.24 -10.05
C GLY A 344 -0.16 -20.99 -10.85
N GLU A 345 -0.52 -19.78 -10.40
CA GLU A 345 -0.11 -18.52 -11.06
C GLU A 345 1.28 -18.06 -10.62
N GLU A 346 1.85 -18.69 -9.60
CA GLU A 346 3.23 -18.46 -9.14
C GLU A 346 4.21 -19.07 -10.14
N GLY A 347 5.09 -18.24 -10.71
CA GLY A 347 6.03 -18.66 -11.76
C GLY A 347 5.40 -18.82 -13.16
N GLN A 348 4.08 -18.83 -13.29
CA GLN A 348 3.39 -18.86 -14.60
C GLN A 348 3.05 -17.46 -15.13
N MET A 349 2.86 -16.48 -14.24
CA MET A 349 2.52 -15.11 -14.58
C MET A 349 3.53 -14.13 -13.99
N SER A 350 4.18 -13.37 -14.87
CA SER A 350 5.05 -12.25 -14.45
C SER A 350 4.24 -11.15 -13.76
N ALA A 351 4.89 -10.35 -12.91
CA ALA A 351 4.27 -9.16 -12.30
C ALA A 351 3.68 -8.21 -13.35
N ARG A 352 4.36 -8.11 -14.50
CA ARG A 352 3.89 -7.41 -15.70
C ARG A 352 2.52 -7.87 -16.18
N GLN A 353 2.39 -9.16 -16.48
CA GLN A 353 1.13 -9.76 -16.97
C GLN A 353 0.02 -9.65 -15.93
N PHE A 354 0.36 -9.83 -14.65
CA PHE A 354 -0.58 -9.68 -13.56
C PHE A 354 -1.13 -8.26 -13.46
N LEU A 355 -0.26 -7.24 -13.51
CA LEU A 355 -0.68 -5.85 -13.51
C LEU A 355 -1.57 -5.51 -14.71
N ASP A 356 -1.27 -6.02 -15.90
CA ASP A 356 -2.13 -5.80 -17.08
C ASP A 356 -3.56 -6.32 -16.85
N VAL A 357 -3.71 -7.49 -16.22
CA VAL A 357 -5.02 -8.08 -15.87
C VAL A 357 -5.73 -7.24 -14.79
N VAL A 358 -5.08 -7.03 -13.64
CA VAL A 358 -5.70 -6.37 -12.48
C VAL A 358 -6.07 -4.92 -12.78
N VAL A 359 -5.20 -4.20 -13.50
CA VAL A 359 -5.50 -2.83 -13.92
C VAL A 359 -6.68 -2.80 -14.90
N GLY A 360 -6.72 -3.73 -15.85
CA GLY A 360 -7.84 -3.84 -16.80
C GLY A 360 -9.17 -4.05 -16.09
N GLU A 361 -9.22 -4.96 -15.12
CA GLU A 361 -10.41 -5.23 -14.31
C GLU A 361 -10.83 -4.00 -13.47
N TYR A 362 -9.88 -3.31 -12.83
CA TYR A 362 -10.20 -2.10 -12.07
C TYR A 362 -10.72 -0.98 -12.97
N MET A 363 -10.13 -0.78 -14.14
CA MET A 363 -10.58 0.22 -15.10
C MET A 363 -12.01 -0.01 -15.58
N MET A 364 -12.48 -1.26 -15.65
CA MET A 364 -13.88 -1.58 -15.96
C MET A 364 -14.85 -1.16 -14.84
N ARG A 365 -14.40 -1.15 -13.58
CA ARG A 365 -15.18 -0.63 -12.44
C ARG A 365 -15.30 0.89 -12.45
N LEU A 366 -14.40 1.55 -13.15
CA LEU A 366 -14.41 3.00 -13.34
C LEU A 366 -15.19 3.41 -14.60
N VAL A 367 -16.09 2.64 -15.21
CA VAL A 367 -16.69 3.03 -16.51
C VAL A 367 -17.65 4.22 -16.40
N ASP A 368 -18.42 4.33 -15.31
CA ASP A 368 -19.41 5.40 -15.08
C ASP A 368 -18.80 6.63 -14.34
N LYS A 369 -17.80 7.26 -14.96
CA LYS A 369 -16.96 8.30 -14.32
C LYS A 369 -17.65 9.66 -14.22
N GLU A 370 -18.56 9.83 -13.29
CA GLU A 370 -19.07 11.19 -13.01
C GLU A 370 -18.05 11.99 -12.19
N GLU A 371 -17.39 11.34 -11.22
CA GLU A 371 -16.45 11.97 -10.29
C GLU A 371 -15.07 12.24 -10.90
N ARG A 372 -14.48 13.40 -10.56
CA ARG A 372 -13.14 13.81 -11.00
C ARG A 372 -12.05 12.82 -10.62
N ALA A 373 -12.09 12.27 -9.40
CA ALA A 373 -11.06 11.37 -8.92
C ALA A 373 -10.98 10.08 -9.75
N LYS A 374 -12.12 9.46 -10.03
CA LYS A 374 -12.25 8.28 -10.91
C LYS A 374 -11.76 8.55 -12.34
N LYS A 375 -12.01 9.76 -12.89
CA LYS A 375 -11.47 10.17 -14.20
C LYS A 375 -9.95 10.22 -14.20
N VAL A 376 -9.36 10.82 -13.17
CA VAL A 376 -7.90 10.96 -13.04
C VAL A 376 -7.25 9.59 -12.80
N MET A 377 -7.85 8.76 -11.94
CA MET A 377 -7.39 7.39 -11.72
C MET A 377 -7.41 6.56 -13.00
N TRP A 378 -8.53 6.57 -13.74
CA TRP A 378 -8.61 5.84 -15.00
C TRP A 378 -7.57 6.32 -16.02
N ARG A 379 -7.30 7.63 -16.08
CA ARG A 379 -6.28 8.21 -16.97
C ARG A 379 -4.87 7.69 -16.61
N LEU A 380 -4.52 7.66 -15.33
CA LEU A 380 -3.26 7.08 -14.84
C LEU A 380 -3.18 5.58 -15.18
N LEU A 381 -4.22 4.82 -14.85
CA LEU A 381 -4.24 3.37 -15.01
C LEU A 381 -4.17 2.92 -16.48
N ARG A 382 -4.74 3.71 -17.39
CA ARG A 382 -4.58 3.50 -18.83
C ARG A 382 -3.11 3.52 -19.25
N GLY A 383 -2.26 4.30 -18.59
CA GLY A 383 -0.82 4.26 -18.81
C GLY A 383 -0.40 4.65 -20.22
N GLU A 384 -1.09 5.61 -20.84
CA GLU A 384 -0.89 6.02 -22.24
C GLU A 384 -0.57 7.51 -22.39
N GLU A 385 -0.03 8.15 -21.34
CA GLU A 385 0.33 9.56 -21.40
C GLU A 385 1.36 9.86 -22.50
N LYS A 386 1.15 10.99 -23.18
CA LYS A 386 2.04 11.48 -24.25
C LYS A 386 3.31 12.10 -23.67
N ASP A 387 4.39 12.10 -24.44
CA ASP A 387 5.67 12.71 -24.07
C ASP A 387 5.59 14.21 -23.76
N SER A 388 4.61 14.92 -24.34
CA SER A 388 4.34 16.33 -24.07
C SER A 388 3.46 16.59 -22.83
N SER A 389 3.02 15.54 -22.13
CA SER A 389 2.10 15.66 -20.99
C SER A 389 2.80 16.10 -19.72
N ASN A 390 2.15 16.96 -18.93
CA ASN A 390 2.56 17.27 -17.54
C ASN A 390 2.51 16.04 -16.62
N GLU A 391 1.83 14.99 -17.07
CA GLU A 391 1.71 13.71 -16.38
C GLU A 391 2.49 12.62 -17.13
N ARG A 392 3.57 12.94 -17.85
CA ARG A 392 4.32 11.94 -18.64
C ARG A 392 4.75 10.70 -17.82
N CYS A 393 5.05 10.84 -16.52
CA CYS A 393 5.35 9.72 -15.63
C CYS A 393 4.18 8.75 -15.45
N TRP A 394 2.93 9.11 -15.78
CA TRP A 394 1.80 8.19 -15.70
C TRP A 394 1.76 7.20 -16.86
N ASN A 395 2.63 7.32 -17.88
CA ASN A 395 2.85 6.24 -18.84
C ASN A 395 3.83 5.21 -18.27
N TRP A 396 3.43 4.57 -17.18
CA TRP A 396 4.24 3.64 -16.41
C TRP A 396 4.54 2.32 -17.16
N ARG A 397 3.82 2.02 -18.24
CA ARG A 397 4.08 0.86 -19.11
C ARG A 397 5.25 1.05 -20.07
N LYS A 398 5.63 2.29 -20.40
CA LYS A 398 6.81 2.56 -21.24
C LYS A 398 8.09 2.12 -20.53
N LYS A 399 9.10 1.77 -21.32
CA LYS A 399 10.44 1.40 -20.82
C LYS A 399 11.09 2.57 -20.06
N ASP A 400 10.87 3.81 -20.52
CA ASP A 400 11.25 5.03 -19.81
C ASP A 400 10.04 5.63 -19.07
N LEU A 401 10.15 5.78 -17.75
CA LEU A 401 9.10 6.46 -16.99
C LEU A 401 9.00 7.93 -17.39
N GLY A 402 10.12 8.56 -17.74
CA GLY A 402 10.16 9.91 -18.28
C GLY A 402 10.10 10.99 -17.21
N LEU A 403 10.70 10.75 -16.05
CA LEU A 403 10.69 11.65 -14.89
C LEU A 403 11.31 13.02 -15.25
N ALA A 404 12.44 13.01 -15.97
CA ALA A 404 13.06 14.24 -16.43
C ALA A 404 12.20 15.01 -17.44
N LYS A 405 11.43 14.29 -18.29
CA LYS A 405 10.46 14.92 -19.22
C LYS A 405 9.30 15.53 -18.45
N THR A 406 8.78 14.82 -17.45
CA THR A 406 7.69 15.32 -16.59
C THR A 406 8.08 16.60 -15.87
N LEU A 407 9.27 16.66 -15.27
CA LEU A 407 9.79 17.86 -14.63
C LEU A 407 9.87 19.03 -15.61
N ARG A 408 10.41 18.81 -16.83
CA ARG A 408 10.49 19.85 -17.86
C ARG A 408 9.11 20.35 -18.29
N ASN A 409 8.15 19.45 -18.50
CA ASN A 409 6.80 19.81 -18.94
C ASN A 409 6.06 20.64 -17.88
N ARG A 410 6.23 20.30 -16.58
CA ARG A 410 5.61 21.03 -15.47
C ARG A 410 6.23 22.41 -15.19
N GLY A 411 7.48 22.65 -15.62
CA GLY A 411 8.19 23.89 -15.34
C GLY A 411 8.35 24.12 -13.84
N HIS A 412 8.03 25.33 -13.36
CA HIS A 412 8.26 25.71 -11.96
C HIS A 412 7.08 25.42 -11.02
N ARG A 413 5.86 25.24 -11.53
CA ARG A 413 4.66 25.04 -10.71
C ARG A 413 3.72 24.02 -11.32
N TYR A 414 3.13 23.17 -10.49
CA TYR A 414 2.16 22.17 -10.89
C TYR A 414 1.11 21.99 -9.80
N ASN A 415 -0.18 21.96 -10.18
CA ASN A 415 -1.33 21.87 -9.25
C ASN A 415 -1.29 22.88 -8.09
N GLY A 416 -0.72 24.08 -8.30
CA GLY A 416 -0.60 25.12 -7.28
C GLY A 416 0.69 25.08 -6.44
N TYR A 417 1.49 24.01 -6.53
CA TYR A 417 2.72 23.80 -5.74
C TYR A 417 3.98 24.06 -6.57
N PRO A 418 5.11 24.43 -5.94
CA PRO A 418 6.40 24.45 -6.62
C PRO A 418 6.80 23.04 -7.05
N VAL A 419 7.34 22.91 -8.26
CA VAL A 419 7.90 21.66 -8.75
C VAL A 419 9.29 21.51 -8.14
N SER A 420 9.49 20.50 -7.29
CA SER A 420 10.78 20.15 -6.73
C SER A 420 11.19 18.74 -7.18
N PRO A 421 12.35 18.57 -7.83
CA PRO A 421 12.87 17.25 -8.18
C PRO A 421 13.08 16.33 -6.97
N GLY A 422 13.40 16.89 -5.80
CA GLY A 422 13.61 16.14 -4.56
C GLY A 422 12.32 15.61 -3.94
N TYR A 423 11.17 16.23 -4.24
CA TYR A 423 9.86 15.80 -3.75
C TYR A 423 9.05 15.05 -4.82
N PHE A 424 9.67 14.66 -5.93
CA PHE A 424 8.94 13.96 -6.99
C PHE A 424 8.51 12.57 -6.47
N GLY A 425 7.21 12.27 -6.58
CA GLY A 425 6.60 11.09 -5.95
C GLY A 425 5.66 11.44 -4.79
N SER A 426 5.80 12.62 -4.19
CA SER A 426 4.95 13.11 -3.08
C SER A 426 3.49 13.36 -3.46
N TYR A 427 3.20 13.57 -4.74
CA TYR A 427 1.84 13.53 -5.25
C TYR A 427 1.41 12.07 -5.40
N SER A 428 0.35 11.65 -4.70
CA SER A 428 -0.15 10.27 -4.67
C SER A 428 -0.24 9.59 -6.04
N MET A 429 -0.71 10.30 -7.06
CA MET A 429 -0.81 9.77 -8.42
C MET A 429 0.58 9.55 -9.07
N ASP A 430 1.54 10.46 -8.84
CA ASP A 430 2.90 10.26 -9.35
C ASP A 430 3.58 9.10 -8.64
N GLY A 431 3.48 9.03 -7.31
CA GLY A 431 4.05 7.93 -6.53
C GLY A 431 3.45 6.58 -6.90
N LEU A 432 2.14 6.52 -7.12
CA LEU A 432 1.47 5.30 -7.61
C LEU A 432 1.94 4.91 -9.02
N ALA A 433 2.11 5.87 -9.94
CA ALA A 433 2.63 5.59 -11.28
C ALA A 433 4.09 5.08 -11.24
N MET A 434 4.93 5.67 -10.39
CA MET A 434 6.29 5.19 -10.14
C MET A 434 6.30 3.76 -9.59
N ALA A 435 5.42 3.46 -8.64
CA ALA A 435 5.32 2.12 -8.06
C ALA A 435 4.84 1.08 -9.09
N LEU A 436 3.80 1.39 -9.87
CA LEU A 436 3.35 0.52 -10.96
C LEU A 436 4.46 0.28 -11.98
N HIS A 437 5.22 1.31 -12.34
CA HIS A 437 6.35 1.18 -13.25
C HIS A 437 7.42 0.23 -12.70
N ALA A 438 7.81 0.39 -11.44
CA ALA A 438 8.82 -0.46 -10.81
C ALA A 438 8.41 -1.94 -10.79
N ILE A 439 7.16 -2.23 -10.42
CA ILE A 439 6.64 -3.60 -10.39
C ILE A 439 6.50 -4.17 -11.81
N TYR A 440 6.08 -3.35 -12.79
CA TYR A 440 5.83 -3.80 -14.16
C TYR A 440 7.11 -4.20 -14.92
N HIS A 441 8.24 -3.57 -14.59
CA HIS A 441 9.51 -3.75 -15.32
C HIS A 441 10.57 -4.55 -14.55
N THR A 442 10.20 -5.19 -13.44
CA THR A 442 11.09 -6.05 -12.64
C THR A 442 10.47 -7.42 -12.37
N ASN A 443 11.27 -8.39 -11.93
CA ASN A 443 10.83 -9.79 -11.80
C ASN A 443 10.99 -10.37 -10.38
N SER A 444 11.43 -9.56 -9.41
CA SER A 444 11.55 -9.97 -8.01
C SER A 444 11.33 -8.79 -7.08
N PHE A 445 11.07 -9.08 -5.80
CA PHE A 445 10.94 -8.06 -4.76
C PHE A 445 12.19 -7.18 -4.69
N SER A 446 13.37 -7.78 -4.59
CA SER A 446 14.63 -7.02 -4.50
C SER A 446 14.90 -6.19 -5.74
N GLU A 447 14.60 -6.68 -6.95
CA GLU A 447 14.76 -5.89 -8.17
C GLU A 447 13.82 -4.68 -8.19
N ALA A 448 12.54 -4.87 -7.82
CA ALA A 448 11.58 -3.77 -7.75
C ALA A 448 12.02 -2.69 -6.76
N LEU A 449 12.51 -3.12 -5.60
CA LEU A 449 12.91 -2.21 -4.52
C LEU A 449 14.21 -1.47 -4.85
N VAL A 450 15.23 -2.17 -5.35
CA VAL A 450 16.48 -1.53 -5.82
C VAL A 450 16.21 -0.56 -6.96
N TYR A 451 15.25 -0.88 -7.82
CA TYR A 451 14.86 -0.02 -8.93
C TYR A 451 14.28 1.31 -8.46
N ILE A 452 13.26 1.25 -7.59
CA ILE A 452 12.57 2.47 -7.13
C ILE A 452 13.47 3.33 -6.24
N ILE A 453 14.28 2.71 -5.36
CA ILE A 453 15.21 3.44 -4.49
C ILE A 453 16.22 4.23 -5.32
N ASN A 454 16.73 3.63 -6.40
CA ASN A 454 17.67 4.31 -7.27
C ASN A 454 17.03 5.36 -8.20
N MET A 455 15.70 5.54 -8.20
CA MET A 455 15.05 6.69 -8.83
C MET A 455 15.08 7.96 -7.98
N LEU A 456 15.35 7.85 -6.67
CA LEU A 456 15.43 8.98 -5.73
C LEU A 456 14.09 9.76 -5.65
N GLY A 457 14.14 11.04 -5.28
CA GLY A 457 12.95 11.87 -5.05
C GLY A 457 12.34 11.58 -3.68
N ASP A 458 11.02 11.36 -3.67
CA ASP A 458 10.25 10.96 -2.50
C ASP A 458 10.41 9.45 -2.25
N CYS A 459 11.64 9.08 -1.93
CA CYS A 459 12.20 7.75 -2.09
C CYS A 459 11.66 6.74 -1.07
N ASP A 460 11.47 7.16 0.18
CA ASP A 460 10.82 6.35 1.22
C ASP A 460 9.36 6.02 0.84
N SER A 461 8.55 7.03 0.51
CA SER A 461 7.16 6.86 0.14
C SER A 461 6.94 6.03 -1.11
N THR A 462 7.67 6.33 -2.18
CA THR A 462 7.58 5.52 -3.41
C THR A 462 8.12 4.11 -3.19
N GLY A 463 9.18 3.97 -2.38
CA GLY A 463 9.68 2.69 -1.89
C GLY A 463 8.61 1.91 -1.16
N SER A 464 7.98 2.51 -0.15
CA SER A 464 6.94 1.90 0.67
C SER A 464 5.75 1.40 -0.17
N VAL A 465 5.25 2.20 -1.12
CA VAL A 465 4.17 1.77 -2.03
C VAL A 465 4.61 0.58 -2.89
N VAL A 466 5.84 0.58 -3.41
CA VAL A 466 6.41 -0.59 -4.12
C VAL A 466 6.52 -1.79 -3.18
N GLY A 467 7.01 -1.60 -1.96
CA GLY A 467 7.20 -2.64 -0.96
C GLY A 467 5.90 -3.34 -0.60
N GLN A 468 4.81 -2.60 -0.44
CA GLN A 468 3.47 -3.15 -0.20
C GLN A 468 3.00 -4.05 -1.35
N ILE A 469 3.11 -3.57 -2.59
CA ILE A 469 2.67 -4.32 -3.79
C ILE A 469 3.58 -5.53 -4.03
N ALA A 470 4.90 -5.33 -4.03
CA ALA A 470 5.90 -6.36 -4.26
C ALA A 470 5.84 -7.42 -3.16
N GLY A 471 5.71 -7.02 -1.90
CA GLY A 471 5.60 -7.94 -0.78
C GLY A 471 4.33 -8.78 -0.84
N ALA A 472 3.19 -8.18 -1.21
CA ALA A 472 1.95 -8.92 -1.47
C ALA A 472 2.08 -9.87 -2.66
N PHE A 473 2.85 -9.51 -3.69
CA PHE A 473 2.97 -10.29 -4.92
C PHE A 473 3.98 -11.44 -4.78
N TYR A 474 5.16 -11.18 -4.24
CA TYR A 474 6.28 -12.13 -4.14
C TYR A 474 6.31 -12.90 -2.81
N GLY A 475 5.55 -12.46 -1.79
CA GLY A 475 5.60 -13.06 -0.46
C GLY A 475 6.84 -12.64 0.33
N ILE A 476 6.83 -12.94 1.63
CA ILE A 476 7.95 -12.65 2.54
C ILE A 476 9.24 -13.40 2.14
N GLU A 477 9.13 -14.48 1.36
CA GLU A 477 10.24 -15.28 0.85
C GLU A 477 11.02 -14.57 -0.25
N GLY A 478 10.42 -13.58 -0.90
CA GLY A 478 11.08 -12.79 -1.94
C GLY A 478 12.12 -11.80 -1.39
N PHE A 479 12.18 -11.61 -0.07
CA PHE A 479 13.02 -10.61 0.59
C PHE A 479 14.45 -11.10 0.73
N ASP A 480 15.40 -10.15 0.72
CA ASP A 480 16.74 -10.43 1.23
C ASP A 480 16.64 -10.63 2.77
N PRO A 481 17.11 -11.76 3.31
CA PRO A 481 17.10 -12.01 4.75
C PRO A 481 17.81 -10.92 5.58
N ALA A 482 18.86 -10.31 5.02
CA ALA A 482 19.63 -9.27 5.71
C ALA A 482 18.80 -7.98 5.88
N TRP A 483 17.94 -7.64 4.92
CA TRP A 483 17.01 -6.51 5.06
C TRP A 483 15.98 -6.73 6.16
N LEU A 484 15.44 -7.96 6.24
CA LEU A 484 14.54 -8.34 7.32
C LEU A 484 15.26 -8.29 8.66
N GLU A 485 16.48 -8.80 8.75
CA GLU A 485 17.28 -8.77 9.98
C GLU A 485 17.52 -7.32 10.45
N ASP A 486 17.86 -6.41 9.53
CA ASP A 486 18.10 -5.01 9.86
C ASP A 486 16.85 -4.34 10.45
N VAL A 487 15.67 -4.54 9.85
CA VAL A 487 14.42 -4.01 10.40
C VAL A 487 14.05 -4.70 11.73
N ARG A 488 14.17 -6.03 11.80
CA ARG A 488 13.81 -6.82 13.00
C ARG A 488 14.62 -6.46 14.23
N LYS A 489 15.82 -5.88 14.08
CA LYS A 489 16.58 -5.31 15.20
C LYS A 489 15.77 -4.25 15.96
N TRP A 490 14.98 -3.47 15.24
CA TRP A 490 14.26 -2.29 15.74
C TRP A 490 12.77 -2.53 16.01
N GLU A 491 12.12 -3.50 15.38
CA GLU A 491 10.68 -3.82 15.63
C GLU A 491 10.41 -5.17 16.28
N LYS A 492 11.40 -6.06 16.42
CA LYS A 492 11.27 -7.37 17.10
C LYS A 492 10.17 -8.27 16.52
N ARG A 493 10.00 -8.28 15.20
CA ARG A 493 8.97 -9.03 14.43
C ARG A 493 7.52 -8.63 14.72
N GLU A 494 7.27 -7.52 15.40
CA GLU A 494 5.93 -7.00 15.67
C GLU A 494 5.16 -6.59 14.40
N GLY A 495 5.83 -6.21 13.31
CA GLY A 495 5.22 -6.02 12.00
C GLY A 495 4.62 -7.30 11.44
N GLU A 496 5.32 -8.43 11.58
CA GLU A 496 4.81 -9.75 11.18
C GLU A 496 3.63 -10.16 12.05
N MET A 497 3.73 -9.96 13.37
CA MET A 497 2.63 -10.23 14.30
C MET A 497 1.36 -9.44 13.93
N ARG A 498 1.50 -8.13 13.63
CA ARG A 498 0.38 -7.29 13.16
C ARG A 498 -0.26 -7.87 11.90
N ALA A 499 0.54 -8.24 10.91
CA ALA A 499 0.03 -8.79 9.65
C ALA A 499 -0.74 -10.11 9.89
N ILE A 500 -0.21 -11.00 10.73
CA ILE A 500 -0.86 -12.28 11.04
C ILE A 500 -2.18 -12.05 11.79
N MET A 501 -2.20 -11.17 12.79
CA MET A 501 -3.43 -10.84 13.53
C MET A 501 -4.50 -10.23 12.63
N LEU A 502 -4.14 -9.27 11.77
CA LEU A 502 -5.09 -8.64 10.84
C LEU A 502 -5.66 -9.64 9.82
N PHE A 503 -4.81 -10.52 9.29
CA PHE A 503 -5.24 -11.61 8.39
C PHE A 503 -6.24 -12.53 9.10
N ALA A 504 -5.91 -12.95 10.33
CA ALA A 504 -6.74 -13.87 11.10
C ALA A 504 -8.08 -13.23 11.44
N ASP A 505 -8.10 -11.95 11.81
CA ASP A 505 -9.31 -11.18 12.07
C ASP A 505 -10.19 -10.99 10.82
N GLY A 506 -9.58 -10.96 9.63
CA GLY A 506 -10.26 -11.03 8.33
C GLY A 506 -11.06 -12.33 8.20
N TYR A 507 -10.36 -13.45 8.34
CA TYR A 507 -10.95 -14.78 8.21
C TYR A 507 -11.98 -15.12 9.30
N LEU A 508 -11.67 -14.83 10.57
CA LEU A 508 -12.47 -15.28 11.70
C LEU A 508 -13.83 -14.59 11.80
N LYS A 509 -13.98 -13.37 11.26
CA LYS A 509 -15.27 -12.65 11.25
C LYS A 509 -16.26 -13.13 10.19
N GLU A 510 -15.83 -13.89 9.20
CA GLU A 510 -16.73 -14.46 8.18
C GLU A 510 -17.19 -15.88 8.52
N GLY A 511 -16.56 -16.53 9.50
CA GLY A 511 -16.86 -17.89 9.93
C GLY A 511 -17.63 -18.01 11.27
N GLU A 512 -18.18 -16.92 11.78
CA GLU A 512 -18.99 -16.87 13.01
C GLU A 512 -20.40 -16.35 12.76
#